data_AF-A0A3B9L4B8-F1
#
_entry.id   AF-A0A3B9L4B8-F1
#
_cell.length_a   1.000
_cell.length_b   1.000
_cell.length_c   1.000
_cell.angle_alpha   90.00
_cell.angle_beta   90.00
_cell.angle_gamma   90.00
#
_symmetry.space_group_name_H-M   'P 1'
#
loop_
_entity.id
_entity.type
_entity.pdbx_description
1 polymer ?
#
loop_
_entity_poly.entity_id
_entity_poly.type
_entity_poly.pdbx_seq_one_letter_code
_entity_poly.pdbx_strand_id
1 'polypeptide(L)' 'MKRLLIKHLTEYIFPTEVTLQQHRLLIRPREGHDVRIESSLLKISPMYSIKWYRDVFDNSLAVVSFLKPT' A
#
# COMPACT_ATOMS: atom_id res chain seq x y z
N MET A 1 2.74 -6.33 26.06
CA MET A 1 2.10 -6.29 24.72
C MET A 1 3.05 -6.89 23.71
N LYS A 2 2.56 -7.66 22.73
CA LYS A 2 3.39 -8.27 21.69
C LYS A 2 3.58 -7.28 20.54
N ARG A 3 4.82 -7.01 20.16
CA ARG A 3 5.16 -6.21 18.97
C ARG A 3 5.29 -7.13 17.76
N LEU A 4 4.69 -6.73 16.66
CA LEU A 4 4.77 -7.45 15.39
C LEU A 4 5.34 -6.51 14.33
N LEU A 5 6.29 -7.03 13.54
CA LEU A 5 6.76 -6.39 12.32
C LEU A 5 6.17 -7.13 11.13
N ILE A 6 5.34 -6.46 10.35
CA ILE A 6 4.74 -7.01 9.14
C ILE A 6 5.45 -6.41 7.93
N LYS A 7 5.91 -7.26 7.01
CA LYS A 7 6.53 -6.86 5.75
C LYS A 7 5.68 -7.36 4.60
N HIS A 8 5.30 -6.44 3.71
CA HIS A 8 4.64 -6.76 2.46
C HIS A 8 5.60 -6.47 1.31
N LEU A 9 5.73 -7.43 0.39
CA LEU A 9 6.45 -7.27 -0.87
C LEU A 9 5.51 -7.67 -2.00
N THR A 10 5.38 -6.78 -2.98
CA THR A 10 4.65 -7.05 -4.22
C THR A 10 5.54 -6.56 -5.35
N GLU A 11 5.96 -7.49 -6.19
CA GLU A 11 6.80 -7.21 -7.36
C GLU A 11 6.08 -7.73 -8.59
N TYR A 12 6.03 -6.88 -9.63
CA TYR A 12 5.55 -7.25 -10.94
C TYR A 12 6.74 -7.23 -11.89
N ILE A 13 6.97 -8.34 -12.57
CA ILE A 13 8.07 -8.51 -13.52
C ILE A 13 7.46 -8.73 -14.89
N PHE A 14 7.80 -7.84 -15.82
CA PHE A 14 7.36 -7.91 -17.20
C PHE A 14 8.57 -8.02 -18.13
N PRO A 15 8.45 -8.74 -19.26
CA PRO A 15 9.54 -8.88 -20.22
C PRO A 15 9.83 -7.60 -21.01
N THR A 16 8.93 -6.61 -20.94
CA THR A 16 9.00 -5.33 -21.64
C THR A 16 8.46 -4.22 -20.76
N GLU A 17 8.73 -2.97 -21.12
CA GLU A 17 8.19 -1.80 -20.43
C GLU A 17 6.66 -1.80 -20.46
N VAL A 18 6.03 -1.57 -19.31
CA VAL A 18 4.56 -1.52 -19.20
C VAL A 18 4.08 -0.32 -18.39
N THR A 19 2.90 0.19 -18.76
CA THR A 19 2.20 1.20 -17.96
C THR A 19 1.28 0.51 -16.96
N LEU A 20 1.62 0.63 -15.68
CA LEU A 20 0.77 0.14 -14.60
C LEU A 20 -0.48 1.02 -14.47
N GLN A 21 -1.65 0.38 -14.48
CA GLN A 21 -2.93 1.05 -14.20
C GLN A 21 -3.08 1.37 -12.71
N GLN A 22 -4.17 2.03 -12.33
CA GLN A 22 -4.42 2.38 -10.93
C GLN A 22 -4.51 1.12 -10.04
N HIS A 23 -3.80 1.15 -8.90
CA HIS A 23 -3.81 0.07 -7.90
C HIS A 23 -4.58 0.49 -6.64
N ARG A 24 -5.22 -0.49 -5.99
CA ARG A 24 -5.88 -0.37 -4.69
C ARG A 24 -5.13 -1.23 -3.69
N LEU A 25 -4.54 -0.60 -2.67
CA LEU A 25 -3.68 -1.25 -1.68
C LEU A 25 -4.35 -1.27 -0.31
N LEU A 26 -4.52 -2.48 0.24
CA LEU A 26 -5.01 -2.75 1.59
C LEU A 26 -3.89 -3.38 2.43
N ILE A 27 -2.83 -2.60 2.66
CA ILE A 27 -1.56 -3.08 3.25
C ILE A 27 -1.34 -2.59 4.69
N ARG A 28 -2.20 -1.70 5.18
CA ARG A 28 -2.13 -1.18 6.54
C ARG A 28 -3.10 -1.98 7.42
N PRO A 29 -2.64 -2.56 8.55
CA PRO A 29 -3.54 -3.17 9.53
C PRO A 29 -4.60 -2.18 10.00
N ARG A 30 -5.78 -2.69 10.36
CA ARG A 30 -6.81 -1.86 11.01
C ARG A 30 -6.41 -1.57 12.45
N GLU A 31 -6.50 -0.30 12.83
CA GLU A 31 -6.27 0.12 14.21
C GLU A 31 -7.55 -0.02 15.02
N GLY A 32 -7.41 -0.30 16.32
CA GLY A 32 -8.52 -0.47 17.24
C GLY A 32 -8.04 -0.59 18.67
N HIS A 33 -8.91 -1.07 19.56
CA HIS A 33 -8.56 -1.22 20.98
C HIS A 33 -7.41 -2.21 21.20
N ASP A 34 -7.34 -3.26 20.39
CA ASP A 34 -6.34 -4.33 20.56
C ASP A 34 -5.10 -4.16 19.67
N VAL A 35 -5.17 -3.28 18.66
CA VAL A 35 -4.12 -3.11 17.64
C VAL A 35 -3.81 -1.63 17.46
N ARG A 36 -2.55 -1.28 17.72
CA ARG A 36 -2.01 0.06 17.49
C ARG A 36 -0.82 -0.01 16.53
N ILE A 37 -0.76 0.90 15.56
CA ILE A 37 0.39 1.01 14.67
C ILE A 37 1.44 1.90 15.33
N GLU A 38 2.61 1.33 15.68
CA GLU A 38 3.74 2.11 16.19
C GLU A 38 4.44 2.89 15.07
N SER A 39 4.63 2.26 13.90
CA SER A 39 5.16 2.92 12.70
C SER A 39 4.70 2.20 11.43
N SER A 40 4.68 2.91 10.31
CA SER A 40 4.36 2.37 8.99
C SER A 40 5.20 3.06 7.93
N LEU A 41 5.73 2.28 6.99
CA LEU A 41 6.52 2.77 5.87
C LEU A 41 6.02 2.09 4.59
N LEU A 42 5.75 2.89 3.58
CA LEU A 42 5.35 2.43 2.25
C LEU A 42 6.36 2.93 1.23
N LYS A 43 6.97 2.00 0.51
CA LYS A 43 7.86 2.27 -0.63
C LYS A 43 7.24 1.67 -1.87
N ILE A 44 7.12 2.49 -2.92
CA ILE A 44 6.54 2.11 -4.20
C ILE A 44 7.45 2.67 -5.29
N SER A 45 7.66 1.89 -6.34
CA SER A 45 8.26 2.26 -7.61
C SER A 45 7.42 1.65 -8.72
N PRO A 46 7.26 2.30 -9.89
CA PRO A 46 7.89 3.53 -10.37
C PRO A 46 7.21 4.78 -9.79
N MET A 47 7.56 5.97 -10.31
CA MET A 47 6.99 7.25 -9.84
C MET A 47 5.46 7.22 -9.80
N TYR A 48 4.87 7.65 -8.70
CA TYR A 48 3.44 7.48 -8.43
C TYR A 48 2.84 8.71 -7.74
N SER A 49 1.52 8.81 -7.82
CA SER A 49 0.70 9.62 -6.93
C SER A 49 -0.18 8.70 -6.08
N ILE A 50 -0.43 9.08 -4.82
CA ILE A 50 -1.18 8.27 -3.87
C ILE A 50 -2.26 9.09 -3.19
N LYS A 51 -3.45 8.50 -3.05
CA LYS A 51 -4.56 9.04 -2.26
C LYS A 51 -5.00 8.01 -1.24
N TRP A 52 -5.21 8.45 -0.01
CA TRP A 52 -5.66 7.60 1.08
C TRP A 52 -7.13 7.85 1.36
N TYR A 53 -7.86 6.75 1.55
CA TYR A 53 -9.27 6.74 1.87
C TYR A 53 -9.51 5.82 3.07
N ARG A 54 -10.51 6.18 3.87
CA ARG A 54 -11.10 5.28 4.84
C ARG A 54 -12.39 4.75 4.22
N ASP A 55 -12.45 3.44 4.01
CA ASP A 55 -13.65 2.81 3.45
C ASP A 55 -14.71 2.52 4.53
N VAL A 56 -15.86 1.97 4.12
CA VAL A 56 -16.97 1.63 5.02
C VAL A 56 -16.65 0.55 6.05
N PHE A 57 -15.54 -0.18 5.87
CA PHE A 57 -15.08 -1.23 6.79
C PHE A 57 -13.88 -0.76 7.65
N ASP A 58 -13.67 0.55 7.69
CA ASP A 58 -12.58 1.23 8.38
C ASP A 58 -11.18 0.81 7.91
N ASN A 59 -11.04 0.31 6.68
CA ASN A 59 -9.74 0.05 6.11
C ASN A 59 -9.09 1.35 5.66
N SER A 60 -7.78 1.46 5.87
CA SER A 60 -6.94 2.48 5.24
C SER A 60 -6.58 2.01 3.82
N LEU A 61 -7.41 2.38 2.86
CA LEU A 61 -7.25 2.07 1.44
C LEU A 61 -6.35 3.11 0.77
N ALA A 62 -5.23 2.67 0.22
CA ALA A 62 -4.41 3.50 -0.68
C ALA A 62 -4.82 3.27 -2.13
N VAL A 63 -5.13 4.34 -2.85
CA VAL A 63 -5.29 4.34 -4.30
C VAL A 63 -4.04 4.95 -4.91
N VAL A 64 -3.33 4.17 -5.73
CA VAL A 64 -2.04 4.53 -6.32
C VAL A 64 -2.19 4.62 -7.83
N SER A 65 -1.84 5.76 -8.40
CA SER A 65 -1.77 5.98 -9.85
C SER A 65 -0.32 6.16 -10.25
N PHE A 66 0.16 5.34 -11.18
CA PHE A 66 1.54 5.39 -11.65
C PHE A 66 1.69 6.45 -12.74
N LEU A 67 2.74 7.25 -12.63
CA LEU A 67 3.03 8.39 -13.50
C LEU A 67 4.13 8.07 -14.52
N LYS A 68 4.80 6.93 -14.37
CA LYS A 68 5.82 6.43 -15.28
C LYS A 68 5.65 4.92 -15.50
N PRO A 69 6.05 4.40 -16.67
CA PRO A 69 6.15 2.97 -16.88
C PRO A 69 7.20 2.30 -15.96
N THR A 70 7.11 0.98 -15.84
CA THR A 70 8.12 0.10 -15.22
C THR A 70 9.02 -0.52 -16.25
#